data_AF-A0A853ZNK2-F1
#
_entry.id   AF-A0A853ZNK2-F1
#
_cell.length_a   1.000
_cell.length_b   1.000
_cell.length_c   1.000
_cell.angle_alpha   90.00
_cell.angle_beta   90.00
_cell.angle_gamma   90.00
#
_symmetry.space_group_name_H-M   'P 1'
#
loop_
_entity.id
_entity.type
_entity.pdbx_description
1 polymer ?
#
loop_
_entity_poly.entity_id
_entity_poly.type
_entity_poly.pdbx_seq_one_letter_code
_entity_poly.pdbx_strand_id
1 'polypeptide(L)'
;MQHIKHAGSTNNAASTVIKVLSAQSTLSWVSPAENEVFKITRDATLPDIVFEFKSSVAGQYKWSWSIEWKAKVSGLRERARKGKAIRTFKESGSFESAESVWKASFSDKVLGGALTVKVAVGETTLVRTVLIKGQNPDAESVATYVATLEGMSGFEKLLQQETGSKHFINFDSEPIVAFDQGYGITQMTNPAPVYEQVWNWKANVLAGFSIFKSKVRTAKKYLGQADRTYTEDQLRHEVFCRWNGGAYHEWDTASASWVRRSNTLCDSNTGNIGWSMDNPNNQGKTEAELRERDKDTYGKGKSDEHPWNYSGVCYADHVLGQ
;
A
#
# COMPACT_ATOMS: atom_id res chain seq x y z
N MET A 1 64.22 53.69 -4.54
CA MET A 1 63.15 52.91 -3.90
C MET A 1 62.14 53.88 -3.31
N GLN A 2 60.87 53.74 -3.71
CA GLN A 2 59.80 54.70 -3.47
C GLN A 2 59.41 54.78 -1.98
N HIS A 3 59.26 56.02 -1.50
CA HIS A 3 58.57 56.39 -0.27
C HIS A 3 57.07 56.13 -0.39
N ILE A 4 56.41 55.61 0.67
CA ILE A 4 55.12 56.14 1.15
C ILE A 4 55.07 56.07 2.69
N LYS A 5 55.03 57.25 3.33
CA LYS A 5 54.52 57.51 4.69
C LYS A 5 53.00 57.68 4.58
N HIS A 6 52.21 57.06 5.46
CA HIS A 6 50.95 57.62 6.00
C HIS A 6 50.70 56.92 7.36
N ALA A 7 50.93 57.57 8.50
CA ALA A 7 50.05 58.59 9.12
C ALA A 7 48.61 58.08 9.21
N GLY A 8 48.29 57.34 10.28
CA GLY A 8 46.91 57.05 10.64
C GLY A 8 46.24 58.36 11.05
N SER A 9 45.36 58.88 10.20
CA SER A 9 44.42 59.92 10.60
C SER A 9 43.21 59.26 11.28
N THR A 10 43.03 59.50 12.57
CA THR A 10 41.75 59.30 13.23
C THR A 10 40.82 60.42 12.81
N ASN A 11 39.83 60.13 11.97
CA ASN A 11 38.75 61.06 11.67
C ASN A 11 37.81 61.16 12.89
N ASN A 12 37.98 62.24 13.67
CA ASN A 12 36.98 62.70 14.62
C ASN A 12 35.88 63.48 13.88
N ALA A 13 35.03 62.78 13.13
CA ALA A 13 33.82 63.34 12.55
C ALA A 13 32.60 62.62 13.13
N ALA A 14 31.94 63.28 14.07
CA ALA A 14 30.66 62.85 14.63
C ALA A 14 29.56 62.93 13.57
N SER A 15 29.44 61.90 12.72
CA SER A 15 28.24 61.51 11.94
C SER A 15 28.58 60.65 10.71
N THR A 16 29.44 59.63 10.85
CA THR A 16 29.55 58.60 9.79
C THR A 16 28.80 57.36 10.23
N VAL A 17 27.54 57.27 9.82
CA VAL A 17 26.80 56.00 9.81
C VAL A 17 27.50 55.12 8.78
N ILE A 18 28.39 54.24 9.23
CA ILE A 18 28.86 53.14 8.39
C ILE A 18 27.63 52.28 8.13
N LYS A 19 27.06 52.40 6.93
CA LYS A 19 26.04 51.47 6.45
C LYS A 19 26.73 50.12 6.26
N VAL A 20 26.78 49.32 7.32
CA VAL A 20 27.11 47.91 7.25
C VAL A 20 26.01 47.29 6.41
N LEU A 21 26.25 47.18 5.10
CA LEU A 21 25.50 46.29 4.23
C LEU A 21 25.83 44.89 4.72
N SER A 22 25.04 44.36 5.67
CA SER A 22 25.06 42.94 5.96
C SER A 22 24.81 42.25 4.63
N ALA A 23 25.80 41.50 4.15
CA ALA A 23 25.63 40.67 2.95
C ALA A 23 24.32 39.90 3.11
N GLN A 24 23.43 40.03 2.11
CA GLN A 24 22.16 39.32 2.10
C GLN A 24 22.46 37.85 2.40
N SER A 25 21.88 37.33 3.49
CA SER A 25 22.07 35.93 3.87
C SER A 25 21.64 35.05 2.71
N THR A 26 22.61 34.39 2.07
CA THR A 26 22.37 33.44 1.00
C THR A 26 21.80 32.16 1.61
N LEU A 27 20.48 32.15 1.77
CA LEU A 27 19.72 30.99 2.23
C LEU A 27 18.92 30.41 1.06
N SER A 28 19.32 29.23 0.58
CA SER A 28 18.62 28.57 -0.53
C SER A 28 18.87 27.06 -0.51
N TRP A 29 17.92 26.30 -1.02
CA TRP A 29 18.10 24.87 -1.26
C TRP A 29 19.12 24.62 -2.38
N VAL A 30 19.89 23.54 -2.22
CA VAL A 30 20.78 22.95 -3.24
C VAL A 30 20.11 21.73 -3.85
N SER A 31 19.61 20.82 -3.02
CA SER A 31 18.99 19.58 -3.42
C SER A 31 17.96 19.14 -2.39
N PRO A 32 17.01 18.27 -2.76
CA PRO A 32 16.60 17.96 -4.13
C PRO A 32 15.88 19.13 -4.82
N ALA A 33 15.55 18.99 -6.10
CA ALA A 33 14.69 19.94 -6.80
C ALA A 33 13.25 19.88 -6.27
N GLU A 34 12.49 20.98 -6.39
CA GLU A 34 11.07 20.98 -6.01
C GLU A 34 10.29 19.97 -6.88
N ASN A 35 9.49 19.13 -6.22
CA ASN A 35 8.71 18.04 -6.81
C ASN A 35 9.54 16.97 -7.51
N GLU A 36 10.84 16.85 -7.21
CA GLU A 36 11.64 15.74 -7.70
C GLU A 36 11.05 14.39 -7.27
N VAL A 37 11.14 13.39 -8.14
CA VAL A 37 10.50 12.09 -7.95
C VAL A 37 11.54 11.03 -7.61
N PHE A 38 11.38 10.42 -6.44
CA PHE A 38 12.18 9.30 -5.97
C PHE A 38 11.33 8.03 -5.99
N LYS A 39 11.98 6.87 -6.14
CA LYS A 39 11.29 5.58 -6.23
C LYS A 39 11.78 4.62 -5.15
N ILE A 40 10.86 4.15 -4.31
CA ILE A 40 11.03 2.94 -3.51
C ILE A 40 11.37 1.81 -4.48
N THR A 41 12.44 1.10 -4.16
CA THR A 41 13.01 0.09 -5.05
C THR A 41 12.09 -1.13 -5.17
N ARG A 42 12.39 -2.00 -6.14
CA ARG A 42 11.73 -3.30 -6.29
C ARG A 42 11.89 -4.19 -5.05
N ASP A 43 12.90 -3.97 -4.22
CA ASP A 43 13.14 -4.70 -2.98
C ASP A 43 12.43 -4.13 -1.75
N ALA A 44 11.55 -3.15 -1.97
CA ALA A 44 10.87 -2.37 -0.94
C ALA A 44 11.86 -1.61 -0.03
N THR A 45 12.90 -1.01 -0.60
CA THR A 45 13.82 -0.13 0.14
C THR A 45 13.59 1.33 -0.22
N LEU A 46 13.73 2.21 0.76
CA LEU A 46 13.67 3.66 0.56
C LEU A 46 14.90 4.10 -0.28
N PRO A 47 14.73 4.94 -1.31
CA PRO A 47 15.87 5.48 -2.06
C PRO A 47 16.63 6.49 -1.20
N ASP A 48 17.88 6.76 -1.58
CA ASP A 48 18.66 7.83 -0.98
C ASP A 48 18.11 9.19 -1.41
N ILE A 49 17.51 9.91 -0.47
CA ILE A 49 16.99 11.27 -0.67
C ILE A 49 17.77 12.20 0.25
N VAL A 50 18.62 13.04 -0.32
CA VAL A 50 19.48 13.96 0.43
C VAL A 50 19.00 15.38 0.23
N PHE A 51 18.56 16.01 1.32
CA PHE A 51 18.21 17.42 1.38
C PHE A 51 19.43 18.22 1.78
N GLU A 52 19.82 19.18 0.95
CA GLU A 52 20.93 20.09 1.22
C GLU A 52 20.49 21.52 0.96
N PHE A 53 20.89 22.44 1.85
CA PHE A 53 20.74 23.87 1.65
C PHE A 53 22.06 24.60 1.89
N LYS A 54 22.18 25.80 1.33
CA LYS A 54 23.27 26.74 1.61
C LYS A 54 22.79 27.76 2.62
N SER A 55 23.66 28.05 3.59
CA SER A 55 23.46 29.11 4.57
C SER A 55 24.79 29.80 4.86
N SER A 56 24.74 31.12 4.95
CA SER A 56 25.83 31.94 5.50
C SER A 56 25.73 32.11 7.03
N VAL A 57 24.63 31.67 7.62
CA VAL A 57 24.40 31.65 9.06
C VAL A 57 24.84 30.30 9.58
N ALA A 58 25.95 30.27 10.33
CA ALA A 58 26.37 29.10 11.09
C ALA A 58 25.45 28.91 12.31
N GLY A 59 25.12 27.67 12.64
CA GLY A 59 24.37 27.38 13.84
C GLY A 59 23.64 26.05 13.77
N GLN A 60 22.85 25.80 14.80
CA GLN A 60 21.96 24.65 14.87
C GLN A 60 20.66 24.96 14.12
N TYR A 61 20.34 24.14 13.13
CA TYR A 61 19.17 24.27 12.28
C TYR A 61 18.04 23.38 12.78
N LYS A 62 16.81 23.89 12.76
CA LYS A 62 15.63 23.12 13.15
C LYS A 62 15.00 22.51 11.91
N TRP A 63 15.12 21.20 11.78
CA TRP A 63 14.54 20.43 10.70
C TRP A 63 13.18 19.90 11.13
N SER A 64 12.21 19.94 10.22
CA SER A 64 10.96 19.22 10.35
C SER A 64 10.54 18.66 9.01
N TRP A 65 9.83 17.54 9.04
CA TRP A 65 9.32 16.90 7.84
C TRP A 65 7.92 16.38 8.08
N SER A 66 7.14 16.33 7.00
CA SER A 66 5.86 15.65 6.96
C SER A 66 5.72 14.93 5.63
N ILE A 67 5.33 13.65 5.67
CA ILE A 67 4.99 12.87 4.49
C ILE A 67 3.51 12.54 4.51
N GLU A 68 2.83 12.73 3.38
CA GLU A 68 1.40 12.49 3.24
C GLU A 68 1.06 11.79 1.92
N TRP A 69 0.14 10.83 1.99
CA TRP A 69 -0.48 10.23 0.80
C TRP A 69 -1.99 10.14 0.95
N LYS A 70 -2.70 10.73 -0.02
CA LYS A 70 -4.16 10.72 -0.12
C LYS A 70 -4.61 9.57 -1.01
N ALA A 71 -4.94 8.44 -0.40
CA ALA A 71 -5.31 7.21 -1.08
C ALA A 71 -6.61 7.37 -1.89
N LYS A 72 -6.52 7.28 -3.22
CA LYS A 72 -7.67 7.25 -4.13
C LYS A 72 -7.82 5.86 -4.74
N VAL A 73 -9.06 5.45 -4.98
CA VAL A 73 -9.38 4.17 -5.62
C VAL A 73 -8.75 4.11 -7.03
N SER A 74 -8.06 3.02 -7.31
CA SER A 74 -7.51 2.69 -8.63
C SER A 74 -8.15 1.44 -9.23
N GLY A 75 -8.52 0.46 -8.40
CA GLY A 75 -8.61 -0.94 -8.85
C GLY A 75 -7.29 -1.36 -9.49
N LEU A 76 -7.35 -2.23 -10.51
CA LEU A 76 -6.17 -2.68 -11.28
C LEU A 76 -5.95 -1.91 -12.60
N ARG A 77 -6.71 -0.84 -12.84
CA ARG A 77 -6.70 -0.11 -14.12
C ARG A 77 -5.50 0.84 -14.20
N GLU A 78 -4.72 0.74 -15.28
CA GLU A 78 -3.58 1.60 -15.58
C GLU A 78 -4.04 2.95 -16.18
N ARG A 79 -4.59 3.82 -15.34
CA ARG A 79 -5.09 5.15 -15.75
C ARG A 79 -5.17 6.10 -14.57
N ALA A 80 -5.34 7.39 -14.86
CA ALA A 80 -5.54 8.40 -13.83
C ALA A 80 -6.70 8.05 -12.87
N ARG A 81 -6.43 8.17 -11.56
CA ARG A 81 -7.40 7.91 -10.49
C ARG A 81 -8.49 8.97 -10.49
N LYS A 82 -9.74 8.55 -10.26
CA LYS A 82 -10.92 9.41 -10.17
C LYS A 82 -11.48 9.41 -8.75
N GLY A 83 -12.25 10.45 -8.42
CA GLY A 83 -12.94 10.55 -7.13
C GLY A 83 -12.10 11.14 -5.99
N LYS A 84 -12.69 11.15 -4.80
CA LYS A 84 -12.08 11.66 -3.57
C LYS A 84 -11.16 10.60 -2.96
N ALA A 85 -10.24 11.06 -2.11
CA ALA A 85 -9.45 10.14 -1.31
C ALA A 85 -10.35 9.42 -0.30
N ILE A 86 -10.22 8.09 -0.21
CA ILE A 86 -10.96 7.26 0.74
C ILE A 86 -10.23 7.18 2.09
N ARG A 87 -8.93 7.47 2.10
CA ARG A 87 -8.10 7.54 3.32
C ARG A 87 -6.92 8.49 3.09
N THR A 88 -6.45 9.14 4.15
CA THR A 88 -5.21 9.91 4.14
C THR A 88 -4.25 9.29 5.14
N PHE A 89 -3.04 8.99 4.70
CA PHE A 89 -1.95 8.54 5.54
C PHE A 89 -0.96 9.67 5.70
N LYS A 90 -0.46 9.88 6.93
CA LYS A 90 0.45 10.96 7.25
C LYS A 90 1.39 10.57 8.37
N GLU A 91 2.64 11.00 8.25
CA GLU A 91 3.65 10.90 9.30
C GLU A 91 4.51 12.16 9.31
N SER A 92 5.11 12.49 10.45
CA SER A 92 5.92 13.69 10.60
C SER A 92 6.97 13.52 11.70
N GLY A 93 8.04 14.29 11.62
CA GLY A 93 9.07 14.34 12.63
C GLY A 93 9.82 15.67 12.61
N SER A 94 10.63 15.88 13.63
CA SER A 94 11.50 17.05 13.75
C SER A 94 12.76 16.71 14.53
N PHE A 95 13.85 17.40 14.22
CA PHE A 95 15.13 17.25 14.90
C PHE A 95 15.96 18.52 14.72
N GLU A 96 17.06 18.62 15.44
CA GLU A 96 18.01 19.72 15.30
C GLU A 96 19.37 19.18 14.84
N SER A 97 20.05 19.90 13.95
CA SER A 97 21.36 19.52 13.44
C SER A 97 22.18 20.75 13.08
N ALA A 98 23.50 20.70 13.30
CA ALA A 98 24.42 21.71 12.78
C ALA A 98 24.77 21.51 11.30
N GLU A 99 24.41 20.35 10.73
CA GLU A 99 24.65 20.03 9.33
C GLU A 99 23.58 20.69 8.43
N SER A 100 24.03 21.24 7.30
CA SER A 100 23.13 21.75 6.25
C SER A 100 22.61 20.65 5.32
N VAL A 101 22.87 19.39 5.68
CA VAL A 101 22.51 18.19 4.94
C VAL A 101 21.68 17.26 5.83
N TRP A 102 20.62 16.69 5.26
CA TRP A 102 19.84 15.63 5.86
C TRP A 102 19.51 14.54 4.85
N LYS A 103 19.91 13.31 5.15
CA LYS A 103 19.42 12.13 4.43
C LYS A 103 18.08 11.72 5.03
N ALA A 104 17.02 11.72 4.22
CA ALA A 104 15.68 11.39 4.66
C ALA A 104 15.64 9.98 5.28
N SER A 105 15.09 9.89 6.49
CA SER A 105 14.83 8.64 7.20
C SER A 105 13.57 8.78 8.03
N PHE A 106 12.77 7.72 8.09
CA PHE A 106 11.48 7.67 8.77
C PHE A 106 11.46 6.66 9.91
N SER A 107 12.54 6.62 10.71
CA SER A 107 12.77 5.56 11.71
C SER A 107 12.77 4.17 11.07
N ASP A 108 13.57 4.03 10.01
CA ASP A 108 13.71 2.83 9.18
C ASP A 108 12.47 2.36 8.41
N LYS A 109 11.35 3.09 8.52
CA LYS A 109 10.14 2.80 7.74
C LYS A 109 10.30 3.18 6.27
N VAL A 110 9.64 2.41 5.41
CA VAL A 110 9.54 2.68 3.98
C VAL A 110 8.18 3.31 3.68
N LEU A 111 8.18 4.63 3.46
CA LEU A 111 6.99 5.44 3.25
C LEU A 111 7.06 6.15 1.89
N GLY A 112 5.90 6.30 1.25
CA GLY A 112 5.77 7.10 0.02
C GLY A 112 4.67 8.16 0.12
N GLY A 113 4.57 9.00 -0.91
CA GLY A 113 3.70 10.17 -0.93
C GLY A 113 4.47 11.47 -1.14
N ALA A 114 3.83 12.59 -0.82
CA ALA A 114 4.46 13.91 -0.85
C ALA A 114 5.22 14.15 0.45
N LEU A 115 6.55 14.22 0.38
CA LEU A 115 7.42 14.56 1.50
C LEU A 115 7.74 16.06 1.44
N THR A 116 7.27 16.81 2.44
CA THR A 116 7.63 18.22 2.63
C THR A 116 8.61 18.36 3.78
N VAL A 117 9.75 18.97 3.50
CA VAL A 117 10.82 19.26 4.47
C VAL A 117 10.87 20.76 4.70
N LYS A 118 11.00 21.15 5.97
CA LYS A 118 11.21 22.52 6.38
C LYS A 118 12.47 22.61 7.22
N VAL A 119 13.29 23.62 6.97
CA VAL A 119 14.45 23.94 7.82
C VAL A 119 14.37 25.41 8.24
N ALA A 120 14.37 25.65 9.54
CA ALA A 120 14.42 26.99 10.11
C ALA A 120 15.88 27.36 10.39
N VAL A 121 16.29 28.53 9.86
CA VAL A 121 17.62 29.12 9.98
C VAL A 121 17.45 30.57 10.43
N GLY A 122 17.69 30.83 11.72
CA GLY A 122 17.33 32.10 12.35
C GLY A 122 15.82 32.35 12.24
N GLU A 123 15.44 33.49 11.66
CA GLU A 123 14.04 33.88 11.44
C GLU A 123 13.46 33.36 10.11
N THR A 124 14.29 32.79 9.24
CA THR A 124 13.84 32.33 7.91
C THR A 124 13.58 30.83 7.93
N THR A 125 12.54 30.39 7.21
CA THR A 125 12.26 28.97 6.99
C THR A 125 12.30 28.64 5.51
N LEU A 126 13.12 27.66 5.13
CA LEU A 126 13.09 27.05 3.81
C LEU A 126 12.10 25.89 3.79
N VAL A 127 11.41 25.71 2.67
CA VAL A 127 10.48 24.59 2.44
C VAL A 127 10.81 23.93 1.11
N ARG A 128 10.86 22.59 1.08
CA ARG A 128 11.08 21.79 -0.14
C ARG A 128 10.13 20.60 -0.13
N THR A 129 9.46 20.34 -1.25
CA THR A 129 8.64 19.14 -1.41
C THR A 129 9.23 18.22 -2.48
N VAL A 130 9.19 16.91 -2.24
CA VAL A 130 9.48 15.85 -3.21
C VAL A 130 8.39 14.79 -3.21
N LEU A 131 8.35 13.97 -4.24
CA LEU A 131 7.40 12.86 -4.36
C LEU A 131 8.13 11.53 -4.27
N ILE A 132 7.72 10.67 -3.34
CA ILE A 132 8.22 9.31 -3.20
C ILE A 132 7.17 8.35 -3.76
N LYS A 133 7.54 7.63 -4.81
CA LYS A 133 6.71 6.68 -5.56
C LYS A 133 7.22 5.26 -5.41
N GLY A 134 6.48 4.26 -5.89
CA GLY A 134 6.82 2.85 -5.76
C GLY A 134 7.28 2.20 -7.06
N GLN A 135 8.02 1.09 -6.94
CA GLN A 135 8.29 0.17 -8.04
C GLN A 135 7.74 -1.20 -7.69
N ASN A 136 7.08 -1.83 -8.65
CA ASN A 136 6.61 -3.19 -8.48
C ASN A 136 7.79 -4.16 -8.36
N PRO A 137 7.75 -5.14 -7.43
CA PRO A 137 8.60 -6.31 -7.52
C PRO A 137 8.25 -7.11 -8.79
N ASP A 138 9.17 -7.94 -9.25
CA ASP A 138 8.82 -9.01 -10.19
C ASP A 138 8.21 -10.21 -9.46
N ALA A 139 7.52 -11.08 -10.21
CA ALA A 139 6.82 -12.23 -9.66
C ALA A 139 7.77 -13.22 -8.95
N GLU A 140 9.01 -13.35 -9.44
CA GLU A 140 10.02 -14.23 -8.85
C GLU A 140 10.48 -13.71 -7.48
N SER A 141 10.69 -12.40 -7.34
CA SER A 141 11.02 -11.76 -6.07
C SER A 141 9.90 -11.93 -5.04
N VAL A 142 8.64 -11.80 -5.48
CA VAL A 142 7.48 -12.07 -4.62
C VAL A 142 7.45 -13.52 -4.20
N ALA A 143 7.57 -14.47 -5.14
CA ALA A 143 7.55 -15.90 -4.85
C ALA A 143 8.70 -16.31 -3.91
N THR A 144 9.90 -15.76 -4.12
CA THR A 144 11.07 -16.00 -3.27
C THR A 144 10.84 -15.46 -1.86
N TYR A 145 10.37 -14.21 -1.74
CA TYR A 145 10.09 -13.63 -0.43
C TYR A 145 8.99 -14.37 0.30
N VAL A 146 7.91 -14.74 -0.42
CA VAL A 146 6.87 -15.64 0.08
C VAL A 146 7.58 -16.87 0.59
N ALA A 147 8.24 -17.71 -0.21
CA ALA A 147 8.87 -18.97 0.21
C ALA A 147 9.72 -18.96 1.51
N THR A 148 10.21 -17.79 1.96
CA THR A 148 10.88 -17.64 3.27
C THR A 148 9.96 -17.71 4.50
N LEU A 149 8.64 -17.51 4.38
CA LEU A 149 7.73 -17.54 5.54
C LEU A 149 7.16 -18.95 5.79
N GLU A 150 7.21 -19.48 7.00
CA GLU A 150 6.74 -20.86 7.22
C GLU A 150 5.21 -21.02 7.07
N GLY A 151 4.78 -21.98 6.25
CA GLY A 151 3.37 -22.38 6.16
C GLY A 151 2.51 -21.61 5.14
N MET A 152 3.07 -21.17 4.02
CA MET A 152 2.33 -20.44 2.98
C MET A 152 2.05 -21.19 1.68
N SER A 153 2.05 -22.53 1.67
CA SER A 153 1.72 -23.24 0.43
C SER A 153 0.39 -22.73 -0.13
N GLY A 154 0.44 -22.15 -1.35
CA GLY A 154 -0.70 -21.56 -2.04
C GLY A 154 -0.91 -20.05 -1.82
N PHE A 155 -0.18 -19.36 -0.95
CA PHE A 155 -0.37 -17.91 -0.75
C PHE A 155 0.04 -17.11 -1.99
N GLU A 156 1.05 -17.56 -2.73
CA GLU A 156 1.48 -16.97 -3.99
C GLU A 156 0.37 -16.97 -5.05
N LYS A 157 -0.44 -18.04 -5.14
CA LYS A 157 -1.60 -18.10 -6.04
C LYS A 157 -2.64 -17.03 -5.69
N LEU A 158 -2.82 -16.77 -4.40
CA LEU A 158 -3.70 -15.71 -3.93
C LEU A 158 -3.17 -14.33 -4.33
N LEU A 159 -1.88 -14.04 -4.13
CA LEU A 159 -1.29 -12.76 -4.57
C LEU A 159 -1.43 -12.55 -6.09
N GLN A 160 -1.27 -13.63 -6.86
CA GLN A 160 -1.47 -13.61 -8.30
C GLN A 160 -2.94 -13.30 -8.66
N GLN A 161 -3.90 -13.90 -7.94
CA GLN A 161 -5.32 -13.63 -8.15
C GLN A 161 -5.70 -12.18 -7.80
N GLU A 162 -5.22 -11.67 -6.66
CA GLU A 162 -5.65 -10.37 -6.13
C GLU A 162 -5.19 -9.21 -7.03
N THR A 163 -3.95 -9.25 -7.52
CA THR A 163 -3.36 -8.11 -8.25
C THR A 163 -2.45 -8.48 -9.41
N GLY A 164 -2.29 -9.76 -9.73
CA GLY A 164 -1.24 -10.22 -10.65
C GLY A 164 0.16 -10.02 -10.07
N SER A 165 0.31 -10.17 -8.75
CA SER A 165 1.55 -9.92 -8.01
C SER A 165 2.06 -8.48 -8.07
N LYS A 166 1.20 -7.51 -8.45
CA LYS A 166 1.52 -6.08 -8.43
C LYS A 166 1.17 -5.46 -7.08
N HIS A 167 1.97 -4.50 -6.64
CA HIS A 167 1.70 -3.70 -5.44
C HIS A 167 1.31 -2.25 -5.79
N PHE A 168 1.86 -1.71 -6.87
CA PHE A 168 1.66 -0.36 -7.37
C PHE A 168 0.99 -0.38 -8.75
N ILE A 169 0.25 0.69 -9.06
CA ILE A 169 -0.22 0.96 -10.42
C ILE A 169 0.96 1.53 -11.22
N ASN A 170 1.29 0.95 -12.37
CA ASN A 170 2.45 1.40 -13.15
C ASN A 170 2.26 2.84 -13.67
N PHE A 171 1.01 3.22 -13.98
CA PHE A 171 0.67 4.56 -14.49
C PHE A 171 1.10 5.70 -13.56
N ASP A 172 0.82 5.61 -12.25
CA ASP A 172 1.12 6.67 -11.28
C ASP A 172 2.21 6.31 -10.28
N SER A 173 2.56 5.02 -10.19
CA SER A 173 3.48 4.44 -9.22
C SER A 173 3.03 4.63 -7.76
N GLU A 174 1.72 4.67 -7.53
CA GLU A 174 1.11 4.67 -6.19
C GLU A 174 0.52 3.29 -5.87
N PRO A 175 0.37 2.94 -4.57
CA PRO A 175 -0.19 1.66 -4.15
C PRO A 175 -1.57 1.38 -4.77
N ILE A 176 -1.85 0.12 -5.06
CA ILE A 176 -3.17 -0.32 -5.53
C ILE A 176 -4.19 -0.09 -4.41
N VAL A 177 -5.33 0.50 -4.73
CA VAL A 177 -6.42 0.75 -3.79
C VAL A 177 -7.75 0.29 -4.39
N ALA A 178 -8.38 -0.69 -3.76
CA ALA A 178 -9.73 -1.12 -4.09
C ALA A 178 -10.80 -0.23 -3.44
N PHE A 179 -12.03 -0.31 -3.95
CA PHE A 179 -13.15 0.52 -3.51
C PHE A 179 -13.59 0.20 -2.08
N ASP A 180 -13.36 -1.03 -1.64
CA ASP A 180 -13.65 -1.55 -0.30
C ASP A 180 -12.54 -1.24 0.71
N GLN A 181 -11.53 -0.44 0.31
CA GLN A 181 -10.32 -0.16 1.09
C GLN A 181 -9.35 -1.34 1.21
N GLY A 182 -9.30 -2.24 0.22
CA GLY A 182 -8.17 -3.14 0.02
C GLY A 182 -6.92 -2.40 -0.48
N TYR A 183 -5.74 -2.68 0.08
CA TYR A 183 -4.49 -2.02 -0.31
C TYR A 183 -3.38 -3.00 -0.72
N GLY A 184 -2.67 -2.64 -1.79
CA GLY A 184 -1.44 -3.31 -2.22
C GLY A 184 -1.65 -4.74 -2.72
N ILE A 185 -0.56 -5.49 -2.81
CA ILE A 185 -0.50 -6.83 -3.42
C ILE A 185 -1.41 -7.88 -2.75
N THR A 186 -1.67 -7.74 -1.45
CA THR A 186 -2.55 -8.66 -0.72
C THR A 186 -4.01 -8.17 -0.65
N GLN A 187 -4.30 -6.97 -1.14
CA GLN A 187 -5.60 -6.31 -1.00
C GLN A 187 -6.13 -6.31 0.45
N MET A 188 -5.26 -6.06 1.45
CA MET A 188 -5.71 -6.07 2.85
C MET A 188 -6.76 -4.99 3.13
N THR A 189 -7.93 -5.43 3.61
CA THR A 189 -9.06 -4.56 3.96
C THR A 189 -9.31 -4.49 5.47
N ASN A 190 -9.27 -5.65 6.17
CA ASN A 190 -9.54 -5.73 7.60
C ASN A 190 -8.64 -6.77 8.31
N PRO A 191 -7.79 -6.36 9.28
CA PRO A 191 -7.56 -4.98 9.72
C PRO A 191 -6.99 -4.11 8.59
N ALA A 192 -7.37 -2.84 8.59
CA ALA A 192 -6.85 -1.89 7.61
C ALA A 192 -5.34 -1.69 7.82
N PRO A 193 -4.52 -1.65 6.76
CA PRO A 193 -3.07 -1.52 6.89
C PRO A 193 -2.66 -0.21 7.55
N VAL A 194 -1.49 -0.24 8.19
CA VAL A 194 -0.76 0.98 8.60
C VAL A 194 0.01 1.55 7.41
N TYR A 195 0.50 2.80 7.53
CA TYR A 195 1.08 3.54 6.41
C TYR A 195 2.23 2.79 5.71
N GLU A 196 3.17 2.24 6.48
CA GLU A 196 4.28 1.45 5.93
C GLU A 196 3.80 0.22 5.16
N GLN A 197 2.80 -0.52 5.68
CA GLN A 197 2.24 -1.68 5.00
C GLN A 197 1.55 -1.34 3.66
N VAL A 198 1.29 -0.06 3.38
CA VAL A 198 0.71 0.36 2.09
C VAL A 198 1.79 0.72 1.07
N TRP A 199 2.99 1.10 1.50
CA TRP A 199 4.08 1.50 0.60
C TRP A 199 5.23 0.49 0.51
N ASN A 200 5.29 -0.45 1.45
CA ASN A 200 6.27 -1.52 1.48
C ASN A 200 5.58 -2.84 1.14
N TRP A 201 5.86 -3.39 -0.05
CA TRP A 201 5.19 -4.61 -0.49
C TRP A 201 5.56 -5.83 0.38
N LYS A 202 6.78 -5.89 0.94
CA LYS A 202 7.17 -6.98 1.86
C LYS A 202 6.39 -6.88 3.17
N ALA A 203 6.28 -5.69 3.74
CA ALA A 203 5.46 -5.46 4.93
C ALA A 203 3.97 -5.75 4.68
N ASN A 204 3.46 -5.44 3.48
CA ASN A 204 2.10 -5.78 3.05
C ASN A 204 1.88 -7.30 2.97
N VAL A 205 2.79 -8.01 2.29
CA VAL A 205 2.79 -9.49 2.19
C VAL A 205 2.82 -10.12 3.57
N LEU A 206 3.71 -9.66 4.45
CA LEU A 206 3.85 -10.18 5.82
C LEU A 206 2.56 -9.97 6.64
N ALA A 207 1.93 -8.80 6.53
CA ALA A 207 0.69 -8.51 7.22
C ALA A 207 -0.48 -9.37 6.69
N GLY A 208 -0.61 -9.49 5.36
CA GLY A 208 -1.62 -10.32 4.72
C GLY A 208 -1.43 -11.80 5.05
N PHE A 209 -0.18 -12.25 5.14
CA PHE A 209 0.18 -13.59 5.57
C PHE A 209 -0.28 -13.89 7.01
N SER A 210 -0.17 -12.93 7.92
CA SER A 210 -0.69 -13.10 9.29
C SER A 210 -2.21 -13.36 9.30
N ILE A 211 -2.96 -12.67 8.43
CA ILE A 211 -4.39 -12.90 8.23
C ILE A 211 -4.62 -14.29 7.63
N PHE A 212 -3.88 -14.64 6.58
CA PHE A 212 -3.96 -15.95 5.92
C PHE A 212 -3.73 -17.10 6.90
N LYS A 213 -2.72 -17.02 7.76
CA LYS A 213 -2.47 -17.97 8.86
C LYS A 213 -3.68 -18.12 9.79
N SER A 214 -4.37 -17.03 10.08
CA SER A 214 -5.61 -17.09 10.86
C SER A 214 -6.70 -17.86 10.13
N LYS A 215 -6.82 -17.69 8.80
CA LYS A 215 -7.75 -18.47 7.96
C LYS A 215 -7.38 -19.94 7.92
N VAL A 216 -6.09 -20.29 7.81
CA VAL A 216 -5.58 -21.67 7.93
C VAL A 216 -5.97 -22.30 9.27
N ARG A 217 -5.70 -21.62 10.39
CA ARG A 217 -6.11 -22.13 11.71
C ARG A 217 -7.62 -22.35 11.81
N THR A 218 -8.41 -21.41 11.30
CA THR A 218 -9.87 -21.50 11.30
C THR A 218 -10.35 -22.68 10.46
N ALA A 219 -9.77 -22.88 9.28
CA ALA A 219 -10.07 -24.00 8.40
C ALA A 219 -9.73 -25.35 9.05
N LYS A 220 -8.53 -25.49 9.63
CA LYS A 220 -8.12 -26.70 10.36
C LYS A 220 -9.08 -27.02 11.51
N LYS A 221 -9.46 -26.01 12.31
CA LYS A 221 -10.44 -26.18 13.41
C LYS A 221 -11.81 -26.63 12.88
N TYR A 222 -12.27 -26.06 11.78
CA TYR A 222 -13.57 -26.40 11.20
C TYR A 222 -13.58 -27.82 10.63
N LEU A 223 -12.56 -28.16 9.82
CA LEU A 223 -12.46 -29.47 9.17
C LEU A 223 -12.14 -30.59 10.15
N GLY A 224 -11.43 -30.29 11.24
CA GLY A 224 -11.09 -31.25 12.31
C GLY A 224 -12.14 -31.37 13.41
N GLN A 225 -13.30 -30.72 13.29
CA GLN A 225 -14.35 -30.82 14.31
C GLN A 225 -14.82 -32.28 14.48
N ALA A 226 -15.15 -32.68 15.70
CA ALA A 226 -15.57 -34.05 16.03
C ALA A 226 -14.58 -35.12 15.52
N ASP A 227 -13.27 -34.83 15.61
CA ASP A 227 -12.17 -35.72 15.22
C ASP A 227 -12.23 -36.20 13.75
N ARG A 228 -12.86 -35.40 12.89
CA ARG A 228 -12.98 -35.70 11.46
C ARG A 228 -11.63 -35.52 10.76
N THR A 229 -11.33 -36.46 9.87
CA THR A 229 -10.18 -36.36 8.97
C THR A 229 -10.52 -35.52 7.74
N TYR A 230 -9.53 -34.85 7.19
CA TYR A 230 -9.65 -34.07 5.96
C TYR A 230 -8.36 -34.15 5.15
N THR A 231 -8.45 -33.91 3.84
CA THR A 231 -7.29 -33.90 2.93
C THR A 231 -6.66 -32.50 2.86
N GLU A 232 -5.41 -32.42 2.39
CA GLU A 232 -4.76 -31.13 2.13
C GLU A 232 -5.50 -30.31 1.06
N ASP A 233 -6.09 -30.98 0.05
CA ASP A 233 -6.92 -30.31 -0.94
C ASP A 233 -8.19 -29.70 -0.33
N GLN A 234 -8.84 -30.40 0.61
CA GLN A 234 -9.99 -29.86 1.35
C GLN A 234 -9.56 -28.66 2.21
N LEU A 235 -8.42 -28.76 2.89
CA LEU A 235 -7.86 -27.65 3.66
C LEU A 235 -7.60 -26.44 2.75
N ARG A 236 -7.00 -26.63 1.57
CA ARG A 236 -6.70 -25.56 0.62
C ARG A 236 -7.98 -24.84 0.16
N HIS A 237 -8.99 -25.57 -0.32
CA HIS A 237 -10.26 -24.96 -0.74
C HIS A 237 -10.94 -24.20 0.40
N GLU A 238 -10.92 -24.77 1.62
CA GLU A 238 -11.50 -24.13 2.80
C GLU A 238 -10.78 -22.82 3.16
N VAL A 239 -9.46 -22.77 3.03
CA VAL A 239 -8.66 -21.57 3.30
C VAL A 239 -8.94 -20.46 2.28
N PHE A 240 -8.95 -20.78 0.98
CA PHE A 240 -9.25 -19.80 -0.07
C PHE A 240 -10.68 -19.28 0.02
N CYS A 241 -11.65 -20.16 0.33
CA CYS A 241 -13.02 -19.73 0.57
C CYS A 241 -13.12 -18.78 1.77
N ARG A 242 -12.38 -19.03 2.85
CA ARG A 242 -12.38 -18.18 4.05
C ARG A 242 -11.64 -16.86 3.88
N TRP A 243 -10.71 -16.80 2.91
CA TRP A 243 -10.05 -15.56 2.53
C TRP A 243 -11.06 -14.57 1.94
N ASN A 244 -11.79 -14.98 0.90
CA ASN A 244 -12.81 -14.14 0.28
C ASN A 244 -14.08 -13.99 1.15
N GLY A 245 -14.44 -15.06 1.89
CA GLY A 245 -15.53 -15.08 2.86
C GLY A 245 -16.44 -16.30 2.69
N GLY A 246 -16.68 -17.03 3.78
CA GLY A 246 -17.55 -18.21 3.81
C GLY A 246 -16.88 -19.46 4.37
N ALA A 247 -17.47 -20.62 4.07
CA ALA A 247 -16.93 -21.96 4.30
C ALA A 247 -17.19 -22.81 3.06
N TYR A 248 -16.21 -23.60 2.64
CA TYR A 248 -16.28 -24.32 1.36
C TYR A 248 -17.00 -25.65 1.51
N HIS A 249 -16.66 -26.39 2.56
CA HIS A 249 -17.20 -27.72 2.80
C HIS A 249 -18.37 -27.71 3.77
N GLU A 250 -19.20 -28.73 3.65
CA GLU A 250 -20.13 -29.18 4.68
C GLU A 250 -19.91 -30.67 4.93
N TRP A 251 -20.27 -31.13 6.13
CA TRP A 251 -20.14 -32.55 6.48
C TRP A 251 -21.37 -33.30 6.03
N ASP A 252 -21.20 -34.26 5.13
CA ASP A 252 -22.24 -35.21 4.78
C ASP A 252 -22.21 -36.41 5.74
N THR A 253 -23.26 -36.54 6.53
CA THR A 253 -23.43 -37.63 7.49
C THR A 253 -23.64 -38.99 6.82
N ALA A 254 -24.18 -39.01 5.59
CA ALA A 254 -24.47 -40.27 4.90
C ALA A 254 -23.18 -40.92 4.37
N SER A 255 -22.30 -40.14 3.73
CA SER A 255 -21.00 -40.60 3.27
C SER A 255 -19.89 -40.50 4.31
N ALA A 256 -20.16 -39.91 5.49
CA ALA A 256 -19.17 -39.61 6.52
C ALA A 256 -17.95 -38.87 5.94
N SER A 257 -18.20 -37.84 5.13
CA SER A 257 -17.14 -37.13 4.42
C SER A 257 -17.41 -35.62 4.31
N TRP A 258 -16.34 -34.86 4.10
CA TRP A 258 -16.43 -33.44 3.75
C TRP A 258 -16.73 -33.31 2.26
N VAL A 259 -17.85 -32.67 1.94
CA VAL A 259 -18.31 -32.43 0.57
C VAL A 259 -18.36 -30.93 0.29
N ARG A 260 -18.16 -30.53 -0.98
CA ARG A 260 -18.37 -29.14 -1.41
C ARG A 260 -19.81 -28.73 -1.10
N ARG A 261 -20.01 -27.54 -0.53
CA ARG A 261 -21.37 -26.98 -0.35
C ARG A 261 -22.15 -27.01 -1.65
N SER A 262 -23.29 -27.68 -1.61
CA SER A 262 -24.14 -27.90 -2.79
C SER A 262 -25.06 -26.71 -3.09
N ASN A 263 -25.35 -25.88 -2.08
CA ASN A 263 -26.30 -24.77 -2.18
C ASN A 263 -25.77 -23.53 -2.90
N THR A 264 -24.61 -23.60 -3.56
CA THR A 264 -24.00 -22.49 -4.29
C THR A 264 -23.68 -22.89 -5.72
N LEU A 265 -24.34 -22.22 -6.68
CA LEU A 265 -24.04 -22.29 -8.10
C LEU A 265 -23.13 -21.10 -8.48
N CYS A 266 -21.99 -21.37 -9.09
CA CYS A 266 -21.01 -20.34 -9.42
C CYS A 266 -21.11 -19.89 -10.87
N ASP A 267 -20.90 -18.60 -11.11
CA ASP A 267 -20.76 -18.06 -12.47
C ASP A 267 -19.32 -18.29 -12.95
N SER A 268 -19.14 -19.27 -13.83
CA SER A 268 -17.85 -19.70 -14.38
C SER A 268 -17.11 -18.60 -15.15
N ASN A 269 -17.82 -17.54 -15.56
CA ASN A 269 -17.25 -16.41 -16.29
C ASN A 269 -16.81 -15.27 -15.36
N THR A 270 -16.84 -15.50 -14.05
CA THR A 270 -16.45 -14.51 -13.03
C THR A 270 -15.46 -15.13 -12.04
N GLY A 271 -14.81 -14.29 -11.23
CA GLY A 271 -13.86 -14.75 -10.23
C GLY A 271 -14.48 -15.21 -8.92
N ASN A 272 -15.64 -14.67 -8.53
CA ASN A 272 -16.23 -14.91 -7.20
C ASN A 272 -17.74 -14.66 -7.11
N ILE A 273 -18.46 -14.57 -8.24
CA ILE A 273 -19.91 -14.36 -8.23
C ILE A 273 -20.60 -15.72 -8.31
N GLY A 274 -21.69 -15.86 -7.55
CA GLY A 274 -22.58 -17.00 -7.64
C GLY A 274 -23.94 -16.73 -7.02
N TRP A 275 -24.76 -17.77 -7.02
CA TRP A 275 -26.14 -17.76 -6.55
C TRP A 275 -26.33 -18.81 -5.47
N SER A 276 -27.01 -18.41 -4.40
CA SER A 276 -27.54 -19.38 -3.44
C SER A 276 -28.75 -20.08 -4.05
N MET A 277 -28.70 -21.41 -4.09
CA MET A 277 -29.79 -22.27 -4.54
C MET A 277 -30.88 -22.42 -3.46
N ASP A 278 -30.67 -21.89 -2.26
CA ASP A 278 -31.71 -21.78 -1.23
C ASP A 278 -32.67 -20.61 -1.52
N ASN A 279 -32.27 -19.67 -2.38
CA ASN A 279 -33.14 -18.58 -2.80
C ASN A 279 -34.19 -19.10 -3.79
N PRO A 280 -35.50 -18.95 -3.51
CA PRO A 280 -36.57 -19.41 -4.41
C PRO A 280 -36.46 -18.87 -5.84
N ASN A 281 -35.92 -17.66 -6.02
CA ASN A 281 -35.74 -17.04 -7.33
C ASN A 281 -34.63 -17.70 -8.17
N ASN A 282 -33.79 -18.53 -7.56
CA ASN A 282 -32.68 -19.23 -8.21
C ASN A 282 -32.92 -20.75 -8.35
N GLN A 283 -33.85 -21.32 -7.58
CA GLN A 283 -34.11 -22.76 -7.58
C GLN A 283 -34.48 -23.29 -8.97
N GLY A 284 -33.88 -24.44 -9.34
CA GLY A 284 -34.13 -25.12 -10.60
C GLY A 284 -33.55 -24.43 -11.85
N LYS A 285 -32.93 -23.25 -11.70
CA LYS A 285 -32.32 -22.52 -12.81
C LYS A 285 -30.88 -22.96 -13.06
N THR A 286 -30.50 -22.92 -14.33
CA THR A 286 -29.14 -23.16 -14.81
C THR A 286 -28.27 -21.91 -14.66
N GLU A 287 -26.95 -22.10 -14.75
CA GLU A 287 -25.98 -20.99 -14.72
C GLU A 287 -26.26 -19.98 -15.84
N ALA A 288 -26.55 -20.46 -17.05
CA ALA A 288 -26.83 -19.59 -18.20
C ALA A 288 -28.06 -18.71 -17.98
N GLU A 289 -29.14 -19.25 -17.41
CA GLU A 289 -30.35 -18.49 -17.12
C GLU A 289 -30.13 -17.41 -16.05
N LEU A 290 -29.41 -17.75 -14.97
CA LEU A 290 -29.12 -16.80 -13.90
C LEU A 290 -28.14 -15.71 -14.35
N ARG A 291 -27.11 -16.09 -15.12
CA ARG A 291 -26.16 -15.14 -15.69
C ARG A 291 -26.84 -14.18 -16.65
N GLU A 292 -27.72 -14.65 -17.53
CA GLU A 292 -28.45 -13.77 -18.45
C GLU A 292 -29.31 -12.76 -17.69
N ARG A 293 -29.94 -13.18 -16.59
CA ARG A 293 -30.70 -12.28 -15.70
C ARG A 293 -29.80 -11.22 -15.06
N ASP A 294 -28.61 -11.59 -14.59
CA ASP A 294 -27.88 -10.77 -13.61
C ASP A 294 -26.61 -10.07 -14.12
N LYS A 295 -26.00 -10.52 -15.23
CA LYS A 295 -24.68 -10.03 -15.71
C LYS A 295 -24.57 -8.50 -15.80
N ASP A 296 -25.65 -7.83 -16.17
CA ASP A 296 -25.69 -6.36 -16.36
C ASP A 296 -25.80 -5.58 -15.05
N THR A 297 -25.90 -6.28 -13.91
CA THR A 297 -26.03 -5.72 -12.55
C THR A 297 -24.78 -5.91 -11.69
N TYR A 298 -23.82 -6.74 -12.10
CA TYR A 298 -22.59 -7.02 -11.33
C TYR A 298 -21.80 -5.76 -10.95
N GLY A 299 -21.86 -4.71 -11.76
CA GLY A 299 -21.24 -3.41 -11.48
C GLY A 299 -22.19 -2.36 -10.86
N LYS A 300 -23.47 -2.67 -10.69
CA LYS A 300 -24.53 -1.76 -10.22
C LYS A 300 -25.04 -2.11 -8.82
N GLY A 301 -24.86 -3.36 -8.39
CA GLY A 301 -25.32 -3.87 -7.10
C GLY A 301 -26.36 -4.97 -7.28
N LYS A 302 -26.55 -5.76 -6.21
CA LYS A 302 -27.54 -6.83 -6.12
C LYS A 302 -28.90 -6.31 -5.65
N SER A 303 -29.97 -7.00 -6.05
CA SER A 303 -31.36 -6.73 -5.61
C SER A 303 -32.12 -8.03 -5.38
N ASP A 304 -33.38 -7.94 -4.97
CA ASP A 304 -34.24 -9.12 -4.83
C ASP A 304 -34.58 -9.77 -6.19
N GLU A 305 -34.66 -8.97 -7.26
CA GLU A 305 -34.79 -9.49 -8.64
C GLU A 305 -33.47 -10.07 -9.17
N HIS A 306 -32.35 -9.54 -8.69
CA HIS A 306 -30.98 -9.93 -9.07
C HIS A 306 -30.16 -10.41 -7.87
N PRO A 307 -30.53 -11.55 -7.24
CA PRO A 307 -29.96 -12.02 -5.98
C PRO A 307 -28.63 -12.78 -6.15
N TRP A 308 -27.73 -12.27 -6.98
CA TRP A 308 -26.35 -12.75 -7.03
C TRP A 308 -25.57 -12.25 -5.80
N ASN A 309 -24.49 -12.94 -5.43
CA ASN A 309 -23.63 -12.51 -4.34
C ASN A 309 -22.16 -12.87 -4.61
N TYR A 310 -21.26 -12.18 -3.91
CA TYR A 310 -19.88 -12.63 -3.79
C TYR A 310 -19.83 -13.88 -2.91
N SER A 311 -19.11 -14.89 -3.36
CA SER A 311 -19.05 -16.21 -2.72
C SER A 311 -17.62 -16.71 -2.65
N GLY A 312 -17.16 -17.02 -1.43
CA GLY A 312 -15.89 -17.67 -1.22
C GLY A 312 -15.81 -19.08 -1.84
N VAL A 313 -16.94 -19.77 -1.99
CA VAL A 313 -16.97 -21.07 -2.69
C VAL A 313 -16.56 -20.88 -4.14
N CYS A 314 -17.17 -19.90 -4.82
CA CYS A 314 -16.86 -19.59 -6.21
C CYS A 314 -15.45 -19.03 -6.39
N TYR A 315 -14.99 -18.24 -5.42
CA TYR A 315 -13.59 -17.79 -5.40
C TYR A 315 -12.61 -18.95 -5.30
N ALA A 316 -12.84 -19.90 -4.37
CA ALA A 316 -11.97 -21.06 -4.21
C ALA A 316 -11.97 -21.94 -5.48
N ASP A 317 -13.14 -22.21 -6.06
CA ASP A 317 -13.26 -22.95 -7.32
C ASP A 317 -12.50 -22.27 -8.46
N HIS A 318 -12.62 -20.95 -8.59
CA HIS A 318 -11.95 -20.20 -9.65
C HIS A 318 -10.42 -20.22 -9.50
N VAL A 319 -9.90 -20.06 -8.28
CA VAL A 319 -8.45 -19.95 -8.04
C VAL A 319 -7.76 -21.31 -8.03
N LEU A 320 -8.47 -22.38 -7.63
CA LEU A 320 -7.90 -23.73 -7.51
C LEU A 320 -8.27 -24.67 -8.66
N GLY A 321 -9.32 -24.36 -9.42
CA GLY A 321 -9.71 -25.07 -10.64
C GLY A 321 -8.92 -24.65 -11.89
N GLN A 322 -8.03 -23.66 -11.76
CA GLN A 322 -7.04 -23.27 -12.77
C GLN A 322 -5.68 -23.92 -12.52
#